data_AF-A0A954VKB8-F1
#
_entry.id   AF-A0A954VKB8-F1
#
_cell.length_a   1.000
_cell.length_b   1.000
_cell.length_c   1.000
_cell.angle_alpha   90.00
_cell.angle_beta   90.00
_cell.angle_gamma   90.00
#
_symmetry.space_group_name_H-M   'P 1'
#
loop_
_entity.id
_entity.type
_entity.pdbx_description
1 polymer ?
#
loop_
_entity_poly.entity_id
_entity_poly.type
_entity_poly.pdbx_seq_one_letter_code
_entity_poly.pdbx_strand_id
1 'polypeptide(L)'
;MDPQSRVCPICSQPMPPVSAGRVCDSARCQISYRRHLEIGGPTCKACGCPLPQSGPHAKPTCGRLACEVLYLRQKDIPADQRCRVCHVVLTERRKISGTCDDRECQSVDAAYRLADKKRLSEERQNRIQAAGLESRDRQAHVHLVPDPEKFQVVVVPHIDLPLCSPDAERVERVRARFRSIVNWALTHESHESELPQRPGWNSEQITDSSIYRPDDIATEATETEAPFFGTGCRLCRGACCRTGADHAYLNIGQVRAFIAANPGLSEDEIVNSYFCHVPELSIENSCIFHGEKGCTLPRDMRSDMCNRWLCRGLKEIRAKLELGSVPSFYVVAAREQGSEDLAGEEFVSLDDGIVTKKHEEVN
;
A
#
# COMPACT_ATOMS: atom_id res chain seq x y z
N MET A 1 -4.65 -24.14 55.61
CA MET A 1 -5.36 -23.78 54.36
C MET A 1 -4.38 -23.02 53.51
N ASP A 2 -4.08 -23.49 52.30
CA ASP A 2 -3.13 -22.85 51.39
C ASP A 2 -3.70 -21.48 50.95
N PRO A 3 -3.03 -20.35 51.27
CA PRO A 3 -3.50 -19.00 50.92
C PRO A 3 -3.53 -18.72 49.41
N GLN A 4 -3.09 -19.66 48.57
CA GLN A 4 -2.94 -19.46 47.13
C GLN A 4 -3.98 -20.17 46.26
N SER A 5 -4.98 -20.85 46.83
CA SER A 5 -6.02 -21.48 46.01
C SER A 5 -6.91 -20.42 45.36
N ARG A 6 -6.62 -20.12 44.10
CA ARG A 6 -7.42 -19.20 43.29
C ARG A 6 -8.74 -19.88 42.98
N VAL A 7 -9.87 -19.21 43.18
CA VAL A 7 -11.18 -19.70 42.73
C VAL A 7 -11.71 -18.85 41.58
N CYS A 8 -12.42 -19.51 40.66
CA CYS A 8 -13.08 -18.90 39.52
C CYS A 8 -14.16 -17.93 40.01
N PRO A 9 -14.16 -16.66 39.59
CA PRO A 9 -15.18 -15.69 39.99
C PRO A 9 -16.60 -16.00 39.46
N ILE A 10 -16.71 -16.89 38.47
CA ILE A 10 -18.00 -17.25 37.84
C ILE A 10 -18.58 -18.52 38.46
N CYS A 11 -17.76 -19.55 38.68
CA CYS A 11 -18.23 -20.86 39.15
C CYS A 11 -17.62 -21.33 40.48
N SER A 12 -16.76 -20.52 41.11
CA SER A 12 -16.10 -20.80 42.39
C SER A 12 -15.19 -22.03 42.42
N GLN A 13 -14.93 -22.67 41.26
CA GLN A 13 -14.02 -23.80 41.16
C GLN A 13 -12.55 -23.37 41.32
N PRO A 14 -11.67 -24.21 41.92
CA PRO A 14 -10.24 -23.96 41.97
C PRO A 14 -9.67 -23.74 40.56
N MET A 15 -8.82 -22.72 40.41
CA MET A 15 -8.18 -22.38 39.14
C MET A 15 -6.73 -22.89 39.15
N PRO A 16 -6.24 -23.40 38.01
CA PRO A 16 -4.83 -23.71 37.86
C PRO A 16 -3.97 -22.43 37.99
N PRO A 17 -2.70 -22.57 38.40
CA PRO A 17 -1.79 -21.44 38.51
C PRO A 17 -1.54 -20.81 37.13
N VAL A 18 -2.07 -19.60 36.96
CA VAL A 18 -1.72 -18.57 35.96
C VAL A 18 -1.76 -19.01 34.49
N SER A 19 -2.90 -18.84 33.84
CA SER A 19 -2.94 -18.53 32.41
C SER A 19 -3.57 -17.14 32.23
N ALA A 20 -2.83 -16.22 31.61
CA ALA A 20 -3.40 -14.94 31.20
C ALA A 20 -4.54 -15.21 30.21
N GLY A 21 -5.59 -14.38 30.25
CA GLY A 21 -6.72 -14.49 29.31
C GLY A 21 -7.80 -15.53 29.65
N ARG A 22 -7.63 -16.37 30.69
CA ARG A 22 -8.62 -17.40 31.06
C ARG A 22 -9.15 -17.21 32.48
N VAL A 23 -10.47 -17.36 32.64
CA VAL A 23 -11.14 -17.32 33.95
C VAL A 23 -11.19 -18.68 34.65
N CYS A 24 -11.30 -19.80 33.93
CA CYS A 24 -11.02 -21.18 34.40
C CYS A 24 -11.15 -22.17 33.23
N ASP A 25 -11.01 -23.48 33.46
CA ASP A 25 -11.13 -24.48 32.38
C ASP A 25 -12.57 -24.74 31.92
N SER A 26 -13.57 -24.15 32.59
CA SER A 26 -14.97 -24.28 32.17
C SER A 26 -15.26 -23.44 30.91
N ALA A 27 -15.60 -24.10 29.80
CA ALA A 27 -16.04 -23.44 28.57
C ALA A 27 -17.20 -22.45 28.82
N ARG A 28 -18.14 -22.79 29.71
CA ARG A 28 -19.25 -21.91 30.11
C ARG A 28 -18.76 -20.63 30.78
N CYS A 29 -17.75 -20.73 31.65
CA CYS A 29 -17.15 -19.56 32.29
C CYS A 29 -16.38 -18.70 31.27
N GLN A 30 -15.71 -19.32 30.30
CA GLN A 30 -15.02 -18.60 29.23
C GLN A 30 -15.97 -17.86 28.29
N ILE A 31 -17.13 -18.43 27.98
CA ILE A 31 -18.18 -17.76 27.18
C ILE A 31 -18.75 -16.56 27.95
N SER A 32 -19.09 -16.76 29.23
CA SER A 32 -19.60 -15.68 30.09
C SER A 32 -18.59 -14.54 30.25
N TYR A 33 -17.31 -14.88 30.41
CA TYR A 33 -16.23 -13.90 30.46
C TYR A 33 -16.05 -13.11 29.16
N ARG A 34 -16.03 -13.79 28.02
CA ARG A 34 -15.95 -13.12 26.71
C ARG A 34 -17.12 -12.16 26.49
N ARG A 35 -18.34 -12.60 26.81
CA ARG A 35 -19.53 -11.75 26.72
C ARG A 35 -19.42 -10.52 27.64
N HIS A 36 -18.87 -10.67 28.85
CA HIS A 36 -18.60 -9.55 29.76
C HIS A 36 -17.59 -8.54 29.18
N LEU A 37 -16.56 -9.01 28.47
CA LEU A 37 -15.61 -8.14 27.77
C LEU A 37 -16.23 -7.44 26.55
N GLU A 38 -17.04 -8.16 25.76
CA GLU A 38 -17.72 -7.63 24.57
C GLU A 38 -18.68 -6.48 24.90
N ILE A 39 -19.39 -6.55 26.04
CA ILE A 39 -20.30 -5.49 26.49
C ILE A 39 -19.59 -4.36 27.26
N GLY A 40 -18.26 -4.39 27.35
CA GLY A 40 -17.48 -3.38 28.08
C GLY A 40 -17.60 -3.44 29.60
N GLY A 41 -17.91 -4.62 30.15
CA GLY A 41 -18.06 -4.82 31.59
C GLY A 41 -16.75 -4.55 32.37
N PRO A 42 -16.81 -3.97 33.57
CA PRO A 42 -15.61 -3.63 34.33
C PRO A 42 -14.86 -4.89 34.79
N THR A 43 -13.52 -4.83 34.75
CA THR A 43 -12.63 -5.90 35.21
C THR A 43 -11.63 -5.37 36.25
N CYS A 44 -11.19 -6.27 37.14
CA CYS A 44 -10.16 -5.97 38.14
C CYS A 44 -8.87 -5.55 37.43
N LYS A 45 -8.39 -4.33 37.73
CA LYS A 45 -7.19 -3.77 37.09
C LYS A 45 -5.88 -4.50 37.44
N ALA A 46 -5.89 -5.39 38.43
CA ALA A 46 -4.72 -6.18 38.82
C ALA A 46 -4.71 -7.62 38.27
N CYS A 47 -5.88 -8.26 38.09
CA CYS A 47 -5.95 -9.68 37.70
C CYS A 47 -6.94 -9.98 36.57
N GLY A 48 -7.64 -8.98 36.03
CA GLY A 48 -8.57 -9.13 34.91
C GLY A 48 -9.92 -9.76 35.25
N CYS A 49 -10.17 -10.22 36.49
CA CYS A 49 -11.43 -10.88 36.78
C CYS A 49 -12.63 -9.91 36.69
N PRO A 50 -13.82 -10.36 36.24
CA PRO A 50 -15.02 -9.53 36.17
C PRO A 50 -15.36 -8.89 37.52
N LEU A 51 -15.78 -7.63 37.49
CA LEU A 51 -16.31 -6.94 38.67
C LEU A 51 -17.83 -6.86 38.59
N PRO A 52 -18.54 -7.03 39.72
CA PRO A 52 -20.00 -7.13 39.74
C PRO A 52 -20.74 -5.79 39.51
N GLN A 53 -20.05 -4.63 39.47
CA GLN A 53 -20.72 -3.32 39.36
C GLN A 53 -19.91 -2.29 38.55
N SER A 54 -20.61 -1.58 37.66
CA SER A 54 -20.21 -0.30 37.06
C SER A 54 -20.97 0.81 37.78
N GLY A 55 -20.27 1.60 38.61
CA GLY A 55 -20.85 2.72 39.36
C GLY A 55 -19.74 3.65 39.88
N PRO A 56 -20.08 4.87 40.33
CA PRO A 56 -19.09 5.90 40.71
C PRO A 56 -18.19 5.51 41.91
N HIS A 57 -18.57 4.47 42.66
CA HIS A 57 -17.82 3.92 43.79
C HIS A 57 -17.28 2.50 43.54
N ALA A 58 -17.30 2.03 42.28
CA ALA A 58 -16.78 0.71 41.96
C ALA A 58 -15.27 0.66 42.27
N LYS A 59 -14.89 -0.26 43.16
CA LYS A 59 -13.47 -0.50 43.44
C LYS A 59 -12.76 -0.98 42.17
N PRO A 60 -11.55 -0.50 41.86
CA PRO A 60 -10.80 -0.89 40.68
C PRO A 60 -10.25 -2.33 40.76
N THR A 61 -10.42 -2.99 41.90
CA THR A 61 -9.93 -4.35 42.18
C THR A 61 -11.05 -5.24 42.71
N CYS A 62 -10.85 -6.55 42.60
CA CYS A 62 -11.81 -7.54 43.09
C CYS A 62 -11.80 -7.77 44.61
N GLY A 63 -11.19 -6.86 45.38
CA GLY A 63 -11.11 -6.94 46.84
C GLY A 63 -10.12 -7.97 47.39
N ARG A 64 -9.44 -8.76 46.55
CA ARG A 64 -8.35 -9.65 47.01
C ARG A 64 -7.16 -8.78 47.44
N LEU A 65 -6.63 -9.01 48.65
CA LEU A 65 -5.49 -8.23 49.17
C LEU A 65 -4.30 -8.20 48.20
N ALA A 66 -3.97 -9.34 47.57
CA ALA A 66 -2.91 -9.38 46.55
C ALA A 66 -3.20 -8.47 45.35
N CYS A 67 -4.46 -8.37 44.92
CA CYS A 67 -4.89 -7.49 43.83
C CYS A 67 -4.92 -6.02 44.26
N GLU A 68 -5.30 -5.73 45.50
CA GLU A 68 -5.24 -4.38 46.07
C GLU A 68 -3.77 -3.90 46.19
N VAL A 69 -2.87 -4.74 46.71
CA VAL A 69 -1.43 -4.43 46.79
C VAL A 69 -0.81 -4.25 45.42
N LEU A 70 -1.12 -5.13 44.46
CA LEU A 70 -0.64 -5.00 43.08
C LEU A 70 -1.18 -3.72 42.42
N TYR A 71 -2.47 -3.42 42.59
CA TYR A 71 -3.06 -2.19 42.07
C TYR A 71 -2.42 -0.94 42.70
N LEU A 72 -2.22 -0.91 44.01
CA LEU A 72 -1.57 0.21 44.69
C LEU A 72 -0.11 0.40 44.23
N ARG A 73 0.60 -0.68 43.90
CA ARG A 73 1.95 -0.60 43.30
C ARG A 73 1.95 -0.13 41.85
N GLN A 74 0.85 -0.34 41.13
CA GLN A 74 0.76 -0.06 39.70
C GLN A 74 -0.05 1.20 39.35
N LYS A 75 -0.85 1.75 40.27
CA LYS A 75 -1.75 2.87 39.98
C LYS A 75 -0.99 4.10 39.48
N ASP A 76 0.22 4.32 40.01
CA ASP A 76 1.07 5.47 39.70
C ASP A 76 2.01 5.22 38.50
N ILE A 77 1.99 4.02 37.91
CA ILE A 77 2.81 3.69 36.73
C ILE A 77 2.20 4.34 35.48
N PRO A 78 2.90 5.17 34.72
CA PRO A 78 2.34 5.80 33.52
C PRO A 78 1.77 4.79 32.49
N ALA A 79 0.77 5.17 31.71
CA ALA A 79 0.07 4.28 30.78
C ALA A 79 0.99 3.72 29.67
N ASP A 80 1.99 4.50 29.24
CA ASP A 80 3.06 4.16 28.32
C ASP A 80 4.07 3.13 28.88
N GLN A 81 4.05 2.90 30.20
CA GLN A 81 4.86 1.87 30.87
C GLN A 81 4.09 0.56 31.10
N ARG A 82 2.88 0.45 30.58
CA ARG A 82 2.02 -0.73 30.71
C ARG A 82 1.70 -1.30 29.34
N CYS A 83 1.53 -2.62 29.27
CA CYS A 83 1.06 -3.28 28.05
C CYS A 83 -0.32 -2.71 27.67
N ARG A 84 -0.48 -2.27 26.41
CA ARG A 84 -1.74 -1.71 25.93
C ARG A 84 -2.91 -2.70 25.95
N VAL A 85 -2.62 -4.00 25.96
CA VAL A 85 -3.63 -5.07 25.95
C VAL A 85 -3.94 -5.57 27.37
N CYS A 86 -2.94 -6.07 28.09
CA CYS A 86 -3.14 -6.70 29.40
C CYS A 86 -2.75 -5.83 30.60
N HIS A 87 -2.25 -4.62 30.38
CA HIS A 87 -1.85 -3.63 31.40
C HIS A 87 -0.72 -4.05 32.36
N VAL A 88 -0.05 -5.18 32.10
CA VAL A 88 1.16 -5.58 32.84
C VAL A 88 2.27 -4.54 32.61
N VAL A 89 3.04 -4.25 33.66
CA VAL A 89 4.18 -3.33 33.60
C VAL A 89 5.23 -3.85 32.62
N LEU A 90 5.65 -2.99 31.70
CA LEU A 90 6.62 -3.33 30.66
C LEU A 90 8.05 -3.17 31.18
N THR A 91 8.94 -4.03 30.68
CA THR A 91 10.39 -3.82 30.79
C THR A 91 10.82 -2.66 29.88
N GLU A 92 11.97 -2.03 30.15
CA GLU A 92 12.46 -0.89 29.32
C GLU A 92 12.47 -1.20 27.82
N ARG A 93 12.94 -2.39 27.43
CA ARG A 93 12.95 -2.84 26.02
C ARG A 93 11.55 -2.88 25.41
N ARG A 94 10.52 -3.16 26.19
CA ARG A 94 9.13 -3.33 25.75
C ARG A 94 8.31 -2.05 25.83
N LYS A 95 8.78 -1.01 26.51
CA LYS A 95 8.15 0.32 26.47
C LYS A 95 8.08 0.84 25.03
N ILE A 96 9.09 0.57 24.19
CA ILE A 96 9.11 0.94 22.77
C ILE A 96 7.98 0.24 21.98
N SER A 97 7.75 -1.06 22.21
CA SER A 97 6.66 -1.78 21.51
C SER A 97 5.28 -1.50 22.11
N GLY A 98 5.21 -1.03 23.36
CA GLY A 98 3.94 -0.78 24.07
C GLY A 98 3.14 -2.07 24.34
N THR A 99 3.76 -3.23 24.25
CA THR A 99 3.16 -4.58 24.43
C THR A 99 4.12 -5.54 25.10
N CYS A 100 3.60 -6.46 25.92
CA CYS A 100 4.40 -7.47 26.61
C CYS A 100 4.76 -8.67 25.70
N ASP A 101 5.49 -9.64 26.26
CA ASP A 101 5.95 -10.85 25.56
C ASP A 101 4.87 -11.93 25.37
N ASP A 102 3.69 -11.71 25.93
CA ASP A 102 2.57 -12.62 25.78
C ASP A 102 2.06 -12.64 24.33
N ARG A 103 1.98 -13.84 23.73
CA ARG A 103 1.59 -14.02 22.32
C ARG A 103 0.16 -13.54 22.04
N GLU A 104 -0.75 -13.66 23.00
CA GLU A 104 -2.12 -13.18 22.84
C GLU A 104 -2.13 -11.65 22.80
N CYS A 105 -1.38 -11.01 23.69
CA CYS A 105 -1.22 -9.55 23.69
C CYS A 105 -0.58 -9.02 22.40
N GLN A 106 0.43 -9.72 21.88
CA GLN A 106 1.07 -9.34 20.62
C GLN A 106 0.12 -9.48 19.42
N SER A 107 -0.64 -10.57 19.36
CA SER A 107 -1.62 -10.80 18.29
C SER A 107 -2.73 -9.75 18.30
N VAL A 108 -3.29 -9.45 19.48
CA VAL A 108 -4.35 -8.45 19.64
C VAL A 108 -3.88 -7.06 19.26
N ASP A 109 -2.70 -6.65 19.72
CA ASP A 109 -2.14 -5.33 19.37
C ASP A 109 -1.78 -5.23 17.88
N ALA A 110 -1.25 -6.30 17.27
CA ALA A 110 -1.03 -6.33 15.83
C ALA A 110 -2.34 -6.17 15.04
N ALA A 111 -3.42 -6.84 15.46
CA ALA A 111 -4.74 -6.69 14.87
C ALA A 111 -5.29 -5.26 15.02
N TYR A 112 -5.14 -4.65 16.20
CA TYR A 112 -5.54 -3.25 16.42
C TYR A 112 -4.75 -2.28 15.54
N ARG A 113 -3.42 -2.43 15.45
CA ARG A 113 -2.60 -1.59 14.56
C ARG A 113 -2.98 -1.74 13.10
N LEU A 114 -3.29 -2.96 12.66
CA LEU A 114 -3.74 -3.20 11.29
C LEU A 114 -5.10 -2.53 11.02
N ALA A 115 -6.04 -2.64 11.96
CA ALA A 115 -7.35 -1.99 11.87
C ALA A 115 -7.22 -0.46 11.87
N ASP A 116 -6.37 0.11 12.74
CA ASP A 116 -6.13 1.54 12.80
C ASP A 116 -5.44 2.06 11.54
N LYS A 117 -4.42 1.35 11.04
CA LYS A 117 -3.77 1.66 9.74
C LYS A 117 -4.80 1.65 8.60
N LYS A 118 -5.71 0.67 8.58
CA LYS A 118 -6.78 0.59 7.58
C LYS A 118 -7.73 1.78 7.68
N ARG A 119 -8.22 2.09 8.89
CA ARG A 119 -9.09 3.25 9.16
C ARG A 119 -8.46 4.56 8.71
N LEU A 120 -7.21 4.81 9.11
CA LEU A 120 -6.47 6.01 8.73
C LEU A 120 -6.26 6.10 7.20
N SER A 121 -6.01 4.97 6.54
CA SER A 121 -5.91 4.90 5.07
C SER A 121 -7.24 5.22 4.38
N GLU A 122 -8.36 4.70 4.89
CA GLU A 122 -9.71 5.00 4.38
C GLU A 122 -10.09 6.47 4.59
N GLU A 123 -9.84 7.01 5.79
CA GLU A 123 -10.06 8.45 6.09
C GLU A 123 -9.21 9.35 5.19
N ARG A 124 -7.96 8.97 4.93
CA ARG A 124 -7.09 9.69 3.98
C ARG A 124 -7.66 9.64 2.58
N GLN A 125 -8.06 8.46 2.10
CA GLN A 125 -8.63 8.31 0.77
C GLN A 125 -9.91 9.14 0.59
N ASN A 126 -10.80 9.14 1.58
CA ASN A 126 -12.04 9.90 1.55
C ASN A 126 -11.77 11.41 1.46
N ARG A 127 -10.76 11.91 2.18
CA ARG A 127 -10.36 13.32 2.12
C ARG A 127 -9.78 13.70 0.76
N ILE A 128 -8.90 12.88 0.20
CA ILE A 128 -8.35 13.14 -1.14
C ILE A 128 -9.44 13.07 -2.22
N GLN A 129 -10.39 12.13 -2.09
CA GLN A 129 -11.52 12.03 -2.99
C GLN A 129 -12.41 13.28 -2.92
N ALA A 130 -12.67 13.80 -1.72
CA ALA A 130 -13.42 15.05 -1.52
C ALA A 130 -12.69 16.25 -2.13
N ALA A 131 -11.38 16.38 -1.88
CA ALA A 131 -10.56 17.42 -2.49
C ALA A 131 -10.55 17.33 -4.03
N GLY A 132 -10.55 16.11 -4.58
CA GLY A 132 -10.65 15.88 -6.03
C GLY A 132 -12.01 16.32 -6.61
N LEU A 133 -13.12 16.12 -5.90
CA LEU A 133 -14.45 16.62 -6.29
C LEU A 133 -14.49 18.16 -6.27
N GLU A 134 -14.00 18.77 -5.20
CA GLU A 134 -13.91 20.24 -5.12
C GLU A 134 -13.03 20.81 -6.24
N SER A 135 -11.90 20.14 -6.55
CA SER A 135 -11.02 20.56 -7.63
C SER A 135 -11.67 20.43 -9.00
N ARG A 136 -12.40 19.32 -9.26
CA ARG A 136 -13.17 19.13 -10.49
C ARG A 136 -14.14 20.28 -10.72
N ASP A 137 -14.95 20.60 -9.71
CA ASP A 137 -16.00 21.62 -9.85
C ASP A 137 -15.38 23.01 -10.10
N ARG A 138 -14.27 23.31 -9.41
CA ARG A 138 -13.47 24.52 -9.65
C ARG A 138 -12.89 24.57 -11.06
N GLN A 139 -12.24 23.50 -11.52
CA GLN A 139 -11.61 23.47 -12.85
C GLN A 139 -12.64 23.44 -13.98
N ALA A 140 -13.79 22.81 -13.77
CA ALA A 140 -14.90 22.84 -14.71
C ALA A 140 -15.40 24.27 -14.92
N HIS A 141 -15.52 25.06 -13.85
CA HIS A 141 -15.87 26.47 -13.95
C HIS A 141 -14.80 27.28 -14.71
N VAL A 142 -13.52 27.05 -14.43
CA VAL A 142 -12.40 27.75 -15.11
C VAL A 142 -12.35 27.41 -16.61
N HIS A 143 -12.54 26.14 -16.96
CA HIS A 143 -12.42 25.65 -18.32
C HIS A 143 -13.75 25.63 -19.10
N LEU A 144 -14.85 26.06 -18.47
CA LEU A 144 -16.20 26.04 -19.04
C LEU A 144 -16.62 24.64 -19.49
N VAL A 145 -16.28 23.62 -18.71
CA VAL A 145 -16.68 22.23 -18.96
C VAL A 145 -18.17 22.08 -18.62
N PRO A 146 -19.03 21.72 -19.59
CA PRO A 146 -20.44 21.46 -19.29
C PRO A 146 -20.60 20.18 -18.47
N ASP A 147 -21.63 20.14 -17.62
CA ASP A 147 -22.03 18.97 -16.84
C ASP A 147 -20.86 18.24 -16.12
N PRO A 148 -20.08 18.94 -15.26
CA PRO A 148 -18.90 18.36 -14.60
C PRO A 148 -19.21 17.12 -13.75
N GLU A 149 -20.45 16.96 -13.30
CA GLU A 149 -20.93 15.78 -12.59
C GLU A 149 -20.82 14.48 -13.41
N LYS A 150 -20.75 14.57 -14.75
CA LYS A 150 -20.49 13.42 -15.63
C LYS A 150 -19.06 12.90 -15.50
N PHE A 151 -18.12 13.74 -15.08
CA PHE A 151 -16.72 13.35 -14.89
C PHE A 151 -16.51 12.74 -13.51
N GLN A 152 -16.27 11.44 -13.50
CA GLN A 152 -16.00 10.71 -12.27
C GLN A 152 -14.59 10.99 -11.78
N VAL A 153 -14.46 11.46 -10.55
CA VAL A 153 -13.15 11.73 -9.95
C VAL A 153 -12.43 10.42 -9.65
N VAL A 154 -11.20 10.30 -10.14
CA VAL A 154 -10.29 9.20 -9.84
C VAL A 154 -8.96 9.77 -9.38
N VAL A 155 -8.45 9.21 -8.29
CA VAL A 155 -7.19 9.64 -7.68
C VAL A 155 -6.07 8.68 -8.08
N VAL A 156 -4.99 9.21 -8.65
CA VAL A 156 -3.74 8.49 -8.89
C VAL A 156 -2.65 9.00 -7.92
N PRO A 157 -1.70 8.15 -7.50
CA PRO A 157 -0.58 8.61 -6.69
C PRO A 157 0.30 9.55 -7.51
N HIS A 158 0.93 10.53 -6.87
CA HIS A 158 1.89 11.44 -7.48
C HIS A 158 3.22 11.43 -6.73
N ILE A 159 4.31 11.38 -7.48
CA ILE A 159 5.65 11.59 -6.95
C ILE A 159 6.24 12.90 -7.50
N ASP A 160 6.74 13.73 -6.59
CA ASP A 160 7.36 15.01 -6.91
C ASP A 160 8.87 14.86 -7.03
N LEU A 161 9.31 14.20 -8.10
CA LEU A 161 10.72 14.05 -8.45
C LEU A 161 11.07 14.96 -9.63
N PRO A 162 12.27 15.55 -9.64
CA PRO A 162 12.69 16.46 -10.69
C PRO A 162 12.88 15.72 -12.03
N LEU A 163 12.74 16.47 -13.12
CA LEU A 163 13.21 16.04 -14.44
C LEU A 163 14.69 16.38 -14.55
N CYS A 164 15.50 15.39 -14.91
CA CYS A 164 16.92 15.57 -15.15
C CYS A 164 17.35 14.83 -16.42
N SER A 165 18.34 15.38 -17.13
CA SER A 165 18.97 14.64 -18.21
C SER A 165 19.69 13.42 -17.62
N PRO A 166 19.40 12.20 -18.07
CA PRO A 166 20.13 11.03 -17.61
C PRO A 166 21.60 11.17 -18.01
N ASP A 167 22.50 10.97 -17.06
CA ASP A 167 23.93 11.04 -17.34
C ASP A 167 24.37 9.94 -18.33
N ALA A 168 25.41 10.22 -19.11
CA ALA A 168 25.88 9.31 -20.15
C ALA A 168 26.34 7.95 -19.59
N GLU A 169 26.90 7.93 -18.37
CA GLU A 169 27.31 6.69 -17.72
C GLU A 169 26.11 5.81 -17.38
N ARG A 170 25.02 6.38 -16.90
CA ARG A 170 23.75 5.71 -16.62
C ARG A 170 23.18 5.12 -17.90
N VAL A 171 23.09 5.91 -18.96
CA VAL A 171 22.60 5.43 -20.26
C VAL A 171 23.42 4.23 -20.73
N GLU A 172 24.75 4.30 -20.64
CA GLU A 172 25.62 3.21 -21.06
C GLU A 172 25.51 1.98 -20.16
N ARG A 173 25.40 2.14 -18.83
CA ARG A 173 25.16 1.00 -17.91
C ARG A 173 23.86 0.27 -18.25
N VAL A 174 22.78 1.01 -18.49
CA VAL A 174 21.49 0.39 -18.86
C VAL A 174 21.58 -0.27 -20.23
N ARG A 175 22.28 0.36 -21.18
CA ARG A 175 22.52 -0.18 -22.53
C ARG A 175 23.31 -1.47 -22.50
N ALA A 176 24.42 -1.52 -21.78
CA ALA A 176 25.25 -2.71 -21.63
C ALA A 176 24.46 -3.87 -20.98
N ARG A 177 23.65 -3.57 -19.96
CA ARG A 177 22.76 -4.55 -19.33
C ARG A 177 21.71 -5.07 -20.31
N PHE A 178 21.04 -4.18 -21.04
CA PHE A 178 20.03 -4.58 -22.02
C PHE A 178 20.65 -5.39 -23.17
N ARG A 179 21.83 -5.00 -23.66
CA ARG A 179 22.60 -5.77 -24.65
C ARG A 179 22.86 -7.20 -24.18
N SER A 180 23.19 -7.39 -22.90
CA SER A 180 23.37 -8.73 -22.33
C SER A 180 22.07 -9.57 -22.36
N ILE A 181 20.91 -8.93 -22.15
CA ILE A 181 19.58 -9.58 -22.29
C ILE A 181 19.33 -9.97 -23.76
N VAL A 182 19.63 -9.07 -24.70
CA VAL A 182 19.46 -9.31 -26.15
C VAL A 182 20.37 -10.45 -26.63
N ASN A 183 21.67 -10.40 -26.32
CA ASN A 183 22.61 -11.46 -26.66
C ASN A 183 22.15 -12.81 -26.10
N TRP A 184 21.68 -12.85 -24.85
CA TRP A 184 21.14 -14.09 -24.27
C TRP A 184 19.90 -14.59 -25.03
N ALA A 185 18.97 -13.68 -25.33
CA ALA A 185 17.74 -13.99 -26.06
C ALA A 185 18.01 -14.56 -27.47
N LEU A 186 19.07 -14.09 -28.15
CA LEU A 186 19.48 -14.54 -29.49
C LEU A 186 20.25 -15.87 -29.48
N THR A 187 21.05 -16.13 -28.45
CA THR A 187 22.00 -17.26 -28.43
C THR A 187 21.50 -18.53 -27.76
N HIS A 188 20.43 -18.44 -26.97
CA HIS A 188 19.88 -19.57 -26.21
C HIS A 188 18.47 -19.91 -26.70
N GLU A 189 18.20 -21.16 -27.07
CA GLU A 189 16.93 -21.54 -27.73
C GLU A 189 15.76 -21.86 -26.78
N SER A 190 15.95 -22.17 -25.49
CA SER A 190 14.88 -22.33 -24.46
C SER A 190 15.56 -22.79 -23.15
N HIS A 191 15.32 -22.21 -21.97
CA HIS A 191 14.15 -22.43 -21.10
C HIS A 191 13.95 -21.22 -20.15
N GLU A 192 12.71 -20.90 -19.77
CA GLU A 192 12.41 -19.92 -18.70
C GLU A 192 13.06 -20.27 -17.35
N SER A 193 13.46 -21.52 -17.13
CA SER A 193 14.07 -21.97 -15.86
C SER A 193 15.58 -21.68 -15.74
N GLU A 194 16.24 -21.22 -16.80
CA GLU A 194 17.67 -20.88 -16.81
C GLU A 194 17.93 -19.38 -16.99
N LEU A 195 16.95 -18.53 -16.64
CA LEU A 195 17.19 -17.10 -16.55
C LEU A 195 18.34 -16.86 -15.55
N PRO A 196 19.41 -16.11 -15.90
CA PRO A 196 20.38 -15.68 -14.91
C PRO A 196 19.62 -14.94 -13.82
N GLN A 197 19.66 -15.48 -12.60
CA GLN A 197 19.10 -14.85 -11.41
C GLN A 197 19.56 -13.40 -11.43
N ARG A 198 18.60 -12.48 -11.48
CA ARG A 198 18.87 -11.03 -11.54
C ARG A 198 19.93 -10.70 -10.48
N PRO A 199 21.11 -10.16 -10.85
CA PRO A 199 22.11 -9.79 -9.85
C PRO A 199 21.50 -8.73 -8.93
N GLY A 200 21.30 -9.07 -7.65
CA GLY A 200 20.68 -8.20 -6.65
C GLY A 200 19.15 -8.24 -6.54
N TRP A 201 18.45 -9.17 -7.22
CA TRP A 201 17.03 -9.43 -6.96
C TRP A 201 16.91 -10.64 -6.04
N ASN A 202 17.15 -10.40 -4.77
CA ASN A 202 16.95 -11.41 -3.75
C ASN A 202 15.42 -11.53 -3.59
N SER A 203 14.84 -12.70 -3.84
CA SER A 203 13.43 -12.96 -3.53
C SER A 203 13.09 -12.66 -2.06
N GLU A 204 14.10 -12.65 -1.18
CA GLU A 204 14.02 -12.27 0.24
C GLU A 204 14.03 -10.75 0.51
N GLN A 205 14.47 -9.91 -0.43
CA GLN A 205 14.37 -8.44 -0.30
C GLN A 205 12.99 -7.90 -0.71
N ILE A 206 12.14 -8.75 -1.31
CA ILE A 206 10.69 -8.55 -1.40
C ILE A 206 10.01 -9.25 -0.21
N THR A 207 10.52 -9.02 1.00
CA THR A 207 9.75 -9.31 2.23
C THR A 207 8.94 -8.09 2.67
N ASP A 208 9.10 -6.93 2.03
CA ASP A 208 8.02 -5.95 1.98
C ASP A 208 7.00 -6.32 0.89
N SER A 209 6.41 -7.51 1.05
CA SER A 209 5.27 -8.00 0.31
C SER A 209 3.99 -7.17 0.54
N SER A 210 4.11 -6.01 1.22
CA SER A 210 3.01 -5.07 1.43
C SER A 210 2.83 -4.07 0.28
N ILE A 211 3.77 -3.98 -0.69
CA ILE A 211 3.71 -2.99 -1.78
C ILE A 211 3.15 -3.57 -3.10
N TYR A 212 3.32 -4.87 -3.39
CA TYR A 212 2.88 -5.49 -4.65
C TYR A 212 2.19 -6.84 -4.41
N ARG A 213 0.89 -6.94 -4.65
CA ARG A 213 0.16 -8.22 -4.60
C ARG A 213 0.11 -8.85 -6.00
N PRO A 214 0.27 -10.18 -6.13
CA PRO A 214 0.13 -10.88 -7.42
C PRO A 214 -1.19 -10.58 -8.16
N ASP A 215 -2.26 -10.26 -7.41
CA ASP A 215 -3.58 -9.86 -7.92
C ASP A 215 -3.59 -8.49 -8.63
N ASP A 216 -2.47 -7.76 -8.62
CA ASP A 216 -2.34 -6.43 -9.24
C ASP A 216 -1.89 -6.49 -10.72
N ILE A 217 -1.63 -7.69 -11.25
CA ILE A 217 -1.29 -7.91 -12.65
C ILE A 217 -2.59 -8.03 -13.46
N ALA A 218 -2.93 -6.97 -14.16
CA ALA A 218 -4.15 -6.88 -14.95
C ALA A 218 -3.92 -7.34 -16.41
N THR A 219 -4.99 -7.63 -17.15
CA THR A 219 -4.91 -7.81 -18.62
C THR A 219 -4.46 -6.53 -19.31
N GLU A 220 -3.89 -6.64 -20.51
CA GLU A 220 -3.49 -5.47 -21.29
C GLU A 220 -4.65 -4.48 -21.49
N ALA A 221 -4.31 -3.20 -21.59
CA ALA A 221 -5.29 -2.15 -21.76
C ALA A 221 -5.94 -2.24 -23.14
N THR A 222 -7.27 -2.15 -23.19
CA THR A 222 -8.02 -2.01 -24.44
C THR A 222 -7.82 -0.62 -25.05
N GLU A 223 -8.19 -0.44 -26.33
CA GLU A 223 -8.16 0.88 -27.00
C GLU A 223 -8.96 1.94 -26.22
N THR A 224 -10.09 1.54 -25.65
CA THR A 224 -10.95 2.36 -24.78
C THR A 224 -10.25 2.80 -23.48
N GLU A 225 -9.37 1.97 -22.93
CA GLU A 225 -8.67 2.24 -21.67
C GLU A 225 -7.41 3.10 -21.85
N ALA A 226 -6.77 3.02 -23.02
CA ALA A 226 -5.46 3.60 -23.27
C ALA A 226 -5.36 5.11 -22.96
N PRO A 227 -6.34 5.98 -23.32
CA PRO A 227 -6.27 7.40 -23.01
C PRO A 227 -6.27 7.69 -21.51
N PHE A 228 -7.09 6.96 -20.75
CA PHE A 228 -7.19 7.13 -19.30
C PHE A 228 -5.94 6.65 -18.58
N PHE A 229 -5.40 5.50 -19.00
CA PHE A 229 -4.20 4.95 -18.40
C PHE A 229 -2.98 5.80 -18.73
N GLY A 230 -2.89 6.33 -19.97
CA GLY A 230 -1.86 7.30 -20.36
C GLY A 230 -1.90 8.54 -19.47
N THR A 231 -3.08 9.13 -19.28
CA THR A 231 -3.29 10.29 -18.41
C THR A 231 -2.89 10.01 -16.96
N GLY A 232 -3.40 8.91 -16.37
CA GLY A 232 -3.07 8.55 -14.99
C GLY A 232 -1.58 8.26 -14.80
N CYS A 233 -0.92 7.59 -15.75
CA CYS A 233 0.52 7.34 -15.71
C CYS A 233 1.34 8.63 -15.80
N ARG A 234 0.95 9.57 -16.67
CA ARG A 234 1.60 10.87 -16.82
C ARG A 234 1.49 11.71 -15.55
N LEU A 235 0.27 11.86 -15.03
CA LEU A 235 0.01 12.60 -13.80
C LEU A 235 0.68 11.98 -12.58
N CYS A 236 0.92 10.67 -12.60
CA CYS A 236 1.55 9.93 -11.51
C CYS A 236 3.04 10.23 -11.32
N ARG A 237 3.75 10.61 -12.39
CA ARG A 237 5.20 10.86 -12.38
C ARG A 237 6.00 9.76 -11.67
N GLY A 238 5.57 8.51 -11.87
CA GLY A 238 6.40 7.33 -11.64
C GLY A 238 6.29 6.66 -10.29
N ALA A 239 5.19 6.85 -9.55
CA ALA A 239 4.92 6.12 -8.31
C ALA A 239 5.08 4.60 -8.45
N CYS A 240 4.56 4.02 -9.54
CA CYS A 240 4.67 2.59 -9.80
C CYS A 240 5.97 2.17 -10.51
N CYS A 241 6.48 2.97 -11.45
CA CYS A 241 7.63 2.60 -12.29
C CYS A 241 8.98 3.00 -11.68
N ARG A 242 9.00 3.68 -10.52
CA ARG A 242 10.21 4.05 -9.79
C ARG A 242 11.13 2.85 -9.55
N THR A 243 10.56 1.72 -9.15
CA THR A 243 11.35 0.49 -8.90
C THR A 243 11.85 -0.17 -10.18
N GLY A 244 11.55 0.38 -11.36
CA GLY A 244 12.10 -0.03 -12.64
C GLY A 244 13.52 0.48 -12.87
N ALA A 245 13.87 1.65 -12.30
CA ALA A 245 15.21 2.24 -12.29
C ALA A 245 16.02 1.98 -13.58
N ASP A 246 17.23 1.43 -13.43
CA ASP A 246 18.17 1.13 -14.51
C ASP A 246 17.89 -0.21 -15.20
N HIS A 247 16.80 -0.90 -14.87
CA HIS A 247 16.44 -2.17 -15.49
C HIS A 247 15.16 -2.14 -16.33
N ALA A 248 14.30 -1.12 -16.18
CA ALA A 248 13.03 -0.93 -16.89
C ALA A 248 12.07 -2.15 -16.86
N TYR A 249 12.32 -3.08 -15.94
CA TYR A 249 11.77 -4.44 -15.87
C TYR A 249 11.87 -5.27 -17.16
N LEU A 250 12.71 -4.85 -18.11
CA LEU A 250 12.90 -5.57 -19.36
C LEU A 250 13.51 -6.95 -19.06
N ASN A 251 12.96 -7.97 -19.73
CA ASN A 251 13.38 -9.34 -19.56
C ASN A 251 13.52 -10.06 -20.91
N ILE A 252 14.06 -11.28 -20.86
CA ILE A 252 14.35 -12.09 -22.03
C ILE A 252 13.07 -12.45 -22.81
N GLY A 253 11.97 -12.76 -22.12
CA GLY A 253 10.69 -13.11 -22.77
C GLY A 253 10.17 -11.98 -23.67
N GLN A 254 10.21 -10.75 -23.17
CA GLN A 254 9.82 -9.55 -23.94
C GLN A 254 10.75 -9.30 -25.12
N VAL A 255 12.06 -9.43 -24.91
CA VAL A 255 13.04 -9.25 -25.99
C VAL A 255 12.85 -10.31 -27.08
N ARG A 256 12.57 -11.56 -26.72
CA ARG A 256 12.24 -12.61 -27.70
C ARG A 256 10.96 -12.32 -28.48
N ALA A 257 9.92 -11.83 -27.81
CA ALA A 257 8.68 -11.41 -28.48
C ALA A 257 8.95 -10.28 -29.49
N PHE A 258 9.77 -9.29 -29.10
CA PHE A 258 10.20 -8.20 -29.98
C PHE A 258 11.01 -8.70 -31.19
N ILE A 259 11.95 -9.63 -30.98
CA ILE A 259 12.76 -10.25 -32.05
C ILE A 259 11.86 -11.05 -33.01
N ALA A 260 10.91 -11.83 -32.48
CA ALA A 260 9.98 -12.60 -33.29
C ALA A 260 9.07 -11.71 -34.16
N ALA A 261 8.67 -10.55 -33.64
CA ALA A 261 7.88 -9.56 -34.38
C ALA A 261 8.71 -8.76 -35.40
N ASN A 262 10.04 -8.71 -35.26
CA ASN A 262 10.95 -7.94 -36.10
C ASN A 262 12.11 -8.83 -36.61
N PRO A 263 11.81 -9.81 -37.50
CA PRO A 263 12.82 -10.75 -37.97
C PRO A 263 13.91 -10.05 -38.80
N GLY A 264 15.16 -10.48 -38.60
CA GLY A 264 16.31 -9.99 -39.37
C GLY A 264 17.06 -8.81 -38.76
N LEU A 265 16.59 -8.25 -37.64
CA LEU A 265 17.35 -7.25 -36.90
C LEU A 265 18.58 -7.88 -36.24
N SER A 266 19.72 -7.21 -36.36
CA SER A 266 20.94 -7.50 -35.61
C SER A 266 20.81 -7.11 -34.13
N GLU A 267 21.71 -7.63 -33.28
CA GLU A 267 21.79 -7.27 -31.86
C GLU A 267 21.84 -5.75 -31.63
N ASP A 268 22.67 -5.04 -32.39
CA ASP A 268 22.82 -3.59 -32.27
C ASP A 268 21.56 -2.84 -32.73
N GLU A 269 20.88 -3.32 -33.78
CA GLU A 269 19.61 -2.72 -34.22
C GLU A 269 18.50 -2.91 -33.17
N ILE A 270 18.44 -4.07 -32.51
CA ILE A 270 17.49 -4.32 -31.42
C ILE A 270 17.79 -3.39 -30.23
N VAL A 271 19.04 -3.29 -29.80
CA VAL A 271 19.44 -2.39 -28.71
C VAL A 271 19.11 -0.94 -29.07
N ASN A 272 19.45 -0.49 -30.29
CA ASN A 272 19.17 0.88 -30.73
C ASN A 272 17.67 1.17 -30.84
N SER A 273 16.86 0.18 -31.20
CA SER A 273 15.40 0.32 -31.23
C SER A 273 14.84 0.70 -29.87
N TYR A 274 15.39 0.18 -28.77
CA TYR A 274 14.95 0.58 -27.42
C TYR A 274 15.55 1.93 -27.03
N PHE A 275 16.84 2.14 -27.27
CA PHE A 275 17.54 3.32 -26.75
C PHE A 275 17.26 4.62 -27.50
N CYS A 276 16.66 4.57 -28.69
CA CYS A 276 16.12 5.77 -29.33
C CYS A 276 14.93 6.37 -28.56
N HIS A 277 14.33 5.61 -27.62
CA HIS A 277 13.26 6.08 -26.75
C HIS A 277 13.74 6.65 -25.42
N VAL A 278 15.04 6.70 -25.11
CA VAL A 278 15.51 7.39 -23.90
C VAL A 278 15.23 8.88 -24.04
N PRO A 279 14.44 9.51 -23.14
CA PRO A 279 14.11 10.92 -23.25
C PRO A 279 15.33 11.80 -22.95
N GLU A 280 15.33 13.02 -23.49
CA GLU A 280 16.31 14.07 -23.13
C GLU A 280 16.24 14.43 -21.63
N LEU A 281 15.05 14.38 -21.06
CA LEU A 281 14.75 14.58 -19.64
C LEU A 281 13.98 13.38 -19.10
N SER A 282 14.55 12.72 -18.10
CA SER A 282 13.95 11.60 -17.38
C SER A 282 13.60 12.01 -15.94
N ILE A 283 12.59 11.39 -15.35
CA ILE A 283 12.30 11.59 -13.93
C ILE A 283 13.42 10.96 -13.10
N GLU A 284 14.02 11.77 -12.21
CA GLU A 284 15.11 11.33 -11.34
C GLU A 284 14.68 10.13 -10.49
N ASN A 285 15.61 9.21 -10.22
CA ASN A 285 15.35 8.00 -9.43
C ASN A 285 14.20 7.12 -9.96
N SER A 286 13.79 7.29 -11.23
CA SER A 286 12.76 6.48 -11.89
C SER A 286 13.34 5.62 -13.02
N CYS A 287 12.47 4.88 -13.71
CA CYS A 287 12.83 4.13 -14.92
C CYS A 287 13.49 5.03 -15.97
N ILE A 288 14.54 4.56 -16.66
CA ILE A 288 15.26 5.34 -17.67
C ILE A 288 14.37 5.85 -18.84
N PHE A 289 13.31 5.11 -19.17
CA PHE A 289 12.35 5.47 -20.24
C PHE A 289 11.18 6.32 -19.75
N HIS A 290 11.29 6.94 -18.57
CA HIS A 290 10.22 7.72 -17.98
C HIS A 290 10.49 9.22 -18.17
N GLY A 291 9.86 9.80 -19.20
CA GLY A 291 9.94 11.22 -19.50
C GLY A 291 8.80 12.03 -18.88
N GLU A 292 8.77 13.32 -19.18
CA GLU A 292 7.76 14.28 -18.68
C GLU A 292 6.32 13.84 -18.97
N LYS A 293 6.06 13.30 -20.16
CA LYS A 293 4.73 12.89 -20.61
C LYS A 293 4.38 11.44 -20.26
N GLY A 294 5.17 10.81 -19.40
CA GLY A 294 5.07 9.40 -19.05
C GLY A 294 6.12 8.54 -19.75
N CYS A 295 5.83 7.24 -19.90
CA CYS A 295 6.79 6.31 -20.50
C CYS A 295 6.94 6.58 -22.01
N THR A 296 8.17 6.84 -22.43
CA THR A 296 8.54 7.11 -23.83
C THR A 296 8.69 5.84 -24.67
N LEU A 297 8.75 4.68 -24.02
CA LEU A 297 8.78 3.39 -24.69
C LEU A 297 7.38 3.05 -25.23
N PRO A 298 7.25 2.62 -26.50
CA PRO A 298 6.01 2.11 -27.07
C PRO A 298 5.45 0.92 -26.28
N ARG A 299 4.13 0.73 -26.31
CA ARG A 299 3.45 -0.23 -25.43
C ARG A 299 3.87 -1.68 -25.69
N ASP A 300 4.07 -2.04 -26.95
CA ASP A 300 4.59 -3.33 -27.42
C ASP A 300 6.05 -3.60 -27.01
N MET A 301 6.81 -2.54 -26.72
CA MET A 301 8.19 -2.64 -26.23
C MET A 301 8.29 -2.60 -24.70
N ARG A 302 7.22 -2.23 -23.99
CA ARG A 302 7.19 -2.19 -22.53
C ARG A 302 7.21 -3.59 -21.94
N SER A 303 7.71 -3.68 -20.71
CA SER A 303 7.62 -4.93 -19.97
C SER A 303 6.17 -5.32 -19.65
N ASP A 304 5.91 -6.61 -19.48
CA ASP A 304 4.65 -7.15 -18.96
C ASP A 304 4.26 -6.47 -17.65
N MET A 305 5.22 -6.23 -16.76
CA MET A 305 4.98 -5.52 -15.51
C MET A 305 4.42 -4.13 -15.79
N CYS A 306 5.01 -3.38 -16.73
CA CYS A 306 4.54 -2.05 -17.13
C CYS A 306 3.18 -2.09 -17.84
N ASN A 307 2.89 -3.15 -18.61
CA ASN A 307 1.65 -3.27 -19.37
C ASN A 307 0.45 -3.73 -18.53
N ARG A 308 0.72 -4.44 -17.44
CA ARG A 308 -0.30 -5.09 -16.61
C ARG A 308 -0.51 -4.43 -15.26
N TRP A 309 0.49 -3.73 -14.72
CA TRP A 309 0.35 -3.09 -13.43
C TRP A 309 -0.62 -1.91 -13.48
N LEU A 310 -1.63 -1.93 -12.60
CA LEU A 310 -2.56 -0.82 -12.40
C LEU A 310 -2.52 -0.36 -10.95
N CYS A 311 -2.29 0.94 -10.73
CA CYS A 311 -2.51 1.52 -9.41
C CYS A 311 -4.01 1.50 -9.05
N ARG A 312 -4.34 1.75 -7.78
CA ARG A 312 -5.75 1.78 -7.32
C ARG A 312 -6.64 2.64 -8.22
N GLY A 313 -6.22 3.86 -8.56
CA GLY A 313 -6.99 4.75 -9.43
C GLY A 313 -7.24 4.16 -10.82
N LEU A 314 -6.22 3.57 -11.45
CA LEU A 314 -6.39 2.93 -12.77
C LEU A 314 -7.29 1.69 -12.72
N LYS A 315 -7.24 0.92 -11.61
CA LYS A 315 -8.19 -0.19 -11.38
C LYS A 315 -9.62 0.29 -11.24
N GLU A 316 -9.83 1.43 -10.56
CA GLU A 316 -11.16 2.06 -10.45
C GLU A 316 -11.69 2.50 -11.82
N ILE A 317 -10.82 3.06 -12.69
CA ILE A 317 -11.19 3.39 -14.08
C ILE A 317 -11.61 2.14 -14.84
N ARG A 318 -10.78 1.09 -14.83
CA ARG A 318 -11.09 -0.19 -15.50
C ARG A 318 -12.44 -0.75 -15.05
N ALA A 319 -12.64 -0.88 -13.74
CA ALA A 319 -13.89 -1.41 -13.21
C ALA A 319 -15.12 -0.60 -13.65
N LYS A 320 -14.99 0.73 -13.75
CA LYS A 320 -16.08 1.61 -14.21
C LYS A 320 -16.35 1.50 -15.71
N LEU A 321 -15.30 1.33 -16.52
CA LEU A 321 -15.41 1.07 -17.96
C LEU A 321 -16.06 -0.29 -18.23
N GLU A 322 -15.69 -1.33 -17.49
CA GLU A 322 -16.28 -2.68 -17.60
C GLU A 322 -17.78 -2.69 -17.25
N LEU A 323 -18.23 -1.80 -16.36
CA LEU A 323 -19.64 -1.60 -16.02
C LEU A 323 -20.44 -0.84 -17.09
N GLY A 324 -19.82 -0.41 -18.19
CA GLY A 324 -20.48 0.27 -19.31
C GLY A 324 -20.94 1.70 -19.00
N SER A 325 -20.34 2.37 -18.02
CA SER A 325 -20.62 3.78 -17.71
C SER A 325 -20.04 4.73 -18.77
N VAL A 326 -20.66 5.89 -18.98
CA VAL A 326 -20.15 6.97 -19.88
C VAL A 326 -18.71 7.31 -19.45
N PRO A 327 -17.72 7.21 -20.35
CA PRO A 327 -16.30 7.11 -19.99
C PRO A 327 -15.68 8.49 -19.82
N SER A 328 -16.21 9.28 -18.89
CA SER A 328 -15.68 10.60 -18.55
C SER A 328 -15.08 10.57 -17.15
N PHE A 329 -13.80 10.91 -17.05
CA PHE A 329 -13.05 10.88 -15.80
C PHE A 329 -12.34 12.21 -15.57
N TYR A 330 -12.36 12.65 -14.32
CA TYR A 330 -11.47 13.71 -13.84
C TYR A 330 -10.35 13.04 -13.05
N VAL A 331 -9.17 12.95 -13.66
CA VAL A 331 -8.03 12.26 -13.06
C VAL A 331 -7.23 13.28 -12.26
N VAL A 332 -7.06 13.03 -10.96
CA VAL A 332 -6.27 13.89 -10.06
C VAL A 332 -5.09 13.13 -9.47
N ALA A 333 -3.96 13.79 -9.37
CA ALA A 333 -2.73 13.25 -8.81
C ALA A 333 -2.56 13.74 -7.37
N ALA A 334 -2.41 12.83 -6.41
CA ALA A 334 -2.24 13.16 -5.00
C ALA A 334 -0.87 12.72 -4.49
N ARG A 335 -0.16 13.62 -3.80
CA ARG A 335 1.17 13.32 -3.23
C ARG A 335 1.07 12.20 -2.18
N GLU A 336 2.06 11.29 -2.14
CA GLU A 336 2.09 10.19 -1.16
C GLU A 336 2.28 10.67 0.29
N GLN A 337 2.95 11.81 0.50
CA GLN A 337 3.41 12.27 1.82
C GLN A 337 2.39 13.08 2.63
N GLY A 338 1.19 12.53 2.83
CA GLY A 338 0.30 13.00 3.90
C GLY A 338 -0.34 14.39 3.74
N SER A 339 -0.02 15.16 2.69
CA SER A 339 -0.74 16.38 2.38
C SER A 339 -1.99 16.09 1.53
N GLU A 340 -3.01 16.91 1.70
CA GLU A 340 -4.24 16.93 0.89
C GLU A 340 -3.98 17.62 -0.47
N ASP A 341 -2.71 17.89 -0.79
CA ASP A 341 -2.30 18.64 -1.97
C ASP A 341 -2.41 17.76 -3.22
N LEU A 342 -3.24 18.23 -4.14
CA LEU A 342 -3.28 17.74 -5.51
C LEU A 342 -2.10 18.36 -6.29
N ALA A 343 -1.45 17.55 -7.12
CA ALA A 343 -0.23 17.92 -7.84
C ALA A 343 -0.40 17.91 -9.37
N GLY A 344 -1.56 17.48 -9.86
CA GLY A 344 -1.89 17.49 -11.27
C GLY A 344 -3.31 17.01 -11.47
N GLU A 345 -3.96 17.50 -12.52
CA GLU A 345 -5.36 17.22 -12.77
C GLU A 345 -5.72 17.35 -14.25
N GLU A 346 -6.64 16.52 -14.72
CA GLU A 346 -7.05 16.52 -16.13
C GLU A 346 -8.44 15.92 -16.33
N PHE A 347 -9.23 16.54 -17.22
CA PHE A 347 -10.48 15.98 -17.74
C PHE A 347 -10.18 15.07 -18.93
N VAL A 348 -10.71 13.85 -18.91
CA VAL A 348 -10.55 12.86 -19.98
C VAL A 348 -11.93 12.29 -20.34
N SER A 349 -12.29 12.32 -21.62
CA SER A 349 -13.53 11.73 -22.16
C SER A 349 -13.23 11.00 -23.47
N LEU A 350 -13.99 9.96 -23.80
CA LEU A 350 -13.92 9.31 -25.13
C LEU A 350 -14.78 10.02 -26.18
N ASP A 351 -15.83 10.74 -25.78
CA ASP A 351 -16.83 11.29 -26.71
C ASP A 351 -16.36 12.60 -27.38
N ASP A 352 -15.45 13.35 -26.75
CA ASP A 352 -15.04 14.70 -27.18
C ASP A 352 -13.56 14.81 -27.61
N GLY A 353 -12.84 13.69 -27.69
CA GLY A 353 -11.38 13.73 -27.65
C GLY A 353 -10.86 14.25 -26.31
N ILE A 354 -9.57 14.11 -26.05
CA ILE A 354 -8.97 14.64 -24.82
C ILE A 354 -9.19 16.16 -24.79
N VAL A 355 -10.07 16.66 -23.91
CA VAL A 355 -10.23 18.10 -23.66
C VAL A 355 -9.01 18.59 -22.88
N THR A 356 -7.88 18.73 -23.60
CA THR A 356 -6.68 19.39 -23.09
C THR A 356 -6.77 20.87 -23.41
N LYS A 357 -6.65 21.73 -22.39
CA LYS A 357 -6.14 23.09 -22.62
C LYS A 357 -4.79 23.25 -21.93
N LYS A 358 -3.84 23.64 -22.78
CA LYS A 358 -2.50 24.19 -22.52
C LYS A 358 -2.33 24.79 -21.12
N HIS A 359 -1.38 24.23 -20.37
CA HIS A 359 -0.51 25.06 -19.54
C HIS A 359 0.32 25.93 -20.48
N GLU A 360 -0.17 27.13 -20.82
CA GLU A 360 0.72 28.23 -21.17
C GLU A 360 1.12 28.89 -19.84
N GLU A 361 2.43 28.88 -19.61
CA GLU A 361 3.10 29.46 -18.45
C GLU A 361 2.61 30.91 -18.23
N VAL A 362 2.11 31.17 -17.02
CA VAL A 362 2.00 32.55 -16.54
C VAL A 362 3.40 32.94 -16.08
N ASN A 363 3.99 33.90 -16.80
CA ASN A 363 5.29 34.54 -16.53
C ASN A 363 5.55 34.85 -15.06
#